data_AF-A0A935XJV1-F1
#
_entry.id   AF-A0A935XJV1-F1
#
_cell.length_a   1.000
_cell.length_b   1.000
_cell.length_c   1.000
_cell.angle_alpha   90.00
_cell.angle_beta   90.00
_cell.angle_gamma   90.00
#
_symmetry.space_group_name_H-M   'P 1'
#
loop_
_entity.id
_entity.type
_entity.pdbx_description
1 polymer ?
#
loop_
_entity_poly.entity_id
_entity_poly.type
_entity_poly.pdbx_seq_one_letter_code
_entity_poly.pdbx_strand_id
1 'polypeptide(L)'
;MDPLDTVVAGLSCREVLHRLNDFLDGDLSPSDVGRVTAHLAGCHTCEQFGGRVGQVIASLRATMSSAADEVPAAAADRLRARLAMERR
;
A
#
# COMPACT_ATOMS: atom_id res chain seq x y z
N MET A 1 26.08 -13.81 -1.49
CA MET A 1 24.62 -13.80 -1.64
C MET A 1 24.17 -12.37 -1.41
N ASP A 2 23.62 -11.72 -2.43
CA ASP A 2 23.09 -10.36 -2.31
C ASP A 2 21.81 -10.42 -1.46
N PRO A 3 21.65 -9.58 -0.41
CA PRO A 3 20.41 -9.50 0.36
C PRO A 3 19.16 -9.30 -0.51
N LEU A 4 19.31 -8.71 -1.70
CA LEU A 4 18.22 -8.48 -2.65
C LEU A 4 17.73 -9.74 -3.37
N ASP A 5 18.44 -10.87 -3.25
CA ASP A 5 18.07 -12.16 -3.84
C ASP A 5 17.17 -13.00 -2.91
N THR A 6 16.84 -12.50 -1.70
CA THR A 6 15.97 -13.21 -0.77
C THR A 6 14.57 -13.38 -1.35
N VAL A 7 14.10 -14.62 -1.46
CA VAL A 7 12.77 -14.95 -2.02
C VAL A 7 11.78 -15.28 -0.92
N VAL A 8 10.66 -14.54 -0.90
CA VAL A 8 9.49 -14.79 -0.04
C VAL A 8 8.24 -14.67 -0.90
N ALA A 9 7.28 -15.58 -0.72
CA ALA A 9 6.02 -15.62 -1.50
C ALA A 9 6.23 -15.60 -3.03
N GLY A 10 7.32 -16.22 -3.49
CA GLY A 10 7.66 -16.29 -4.92
C GLY A 10 8.09 -14.94 -5.53
N LEU A 11 8.54 -13.99 -4.71
CA LEU A 11 9.17 -12.73 -5.15
C LEU A 11 10.50 -12.55 -4.42
N SER A 12 11.51 -12.12 -5.16
CA SER A 12 12.74 -11.57 -4.58
C SER A 12 12.53 -10.15 -4.03
N CYS A 13 13.39 -9.71 -3.11
CA CYS A 13 13.39 -8.31 -2.65
C CYS A 13 13.50 -7.33 -3.84
N ARG A 14 14.33 -7.65 -4.83
CA ARG A 14 14.48 -6.84 -6.06
C ARG A 14 13.16 -6.69 -6.81
N GLU A 15 12.42 -7.78 -6.95
CA GLU A 15 11.12 -7.79 -7.61
C GLU A 15 10.06 -7.00 -6.83
N VAL A 16 10.12 -7.00 -5.49
CA VAL A 16 9.27 -6.16 -4.65
C VAL A 16 9.61 -4.69 -4.82
N LEU A 17 10.90 -4.33 -4.83
CA LEU A 17 11.34 -2.94 -5.05
C LEU A 17 10.87 -2.39 -6.40
N HIS A 18 10.91 -3.19 -7.46
CA HIS A 18 10.39 -2.80 -8.77
C HIS A 18 8.87 -2.57 -8.79
N ARG A 19 8.12 -3.24 -7.92
CA ARG A 19 6.65 -3.16 -7.83
C ARG A 19 6.16 -2.21 -6.75
N LEU A 20 7.05 -1.67 -5.91
CA LEU A 20 6.68 -0.93 -4.71
C LEU A 20 5.91 0.35 -5.03
N ASN A 21 6.27 1.04 -6.12
CA ASN A 21 5.56 2.24 -6.53
C ASN A 21 4.10 1.91 -6.91
N ASP A 22 3.91 0.96 -7.83
CA ASP A 22 2.58 0.51 -8.26
C ASP A 22 1.75 -0.03 -7.09
N PHE A 23 2.39 -0.70 -6.11
CA PHE A 23 1.74 -1.15 -4.89
C PHE A 23 1.22 0.02 -4.04
N LEU A 24 2.00 1.10 -3.91
CA LEU A 24 1.65 2.29 -3.12
C LEU A 24 0.62 3.19 -3.81
N ASP A 25 0.58 3.13 -5.14
CA ASP A 25 -0.41 3.82 -5.97
C ASP A 25 -1.71 3.03 -6.13
N GLY A 26 -1.69 1.71 -5.83
CA GLY A 26 -2.85 0.84 -5.90
C GLY A 26 -3.09 0.25 -7.30
N ASP A 27 -2.08 0.28 -8.16
CA ASP A 27 -2.15 -0.12 -9.58
C ASP A 27 -1.75 -1.59 -9.82
N LEU A 28 -1.49 -2.36 -8.74
CA LEU A 28 -1.21 -3.78 -8.85
C LEU A 28 -2.46 -4.64 -8.96
N SER A 29 -2.32 -5.78 -9.66
CA SER A 29 -3.34 -6.82 -9.66
C SER A 29 -3.58 -7.37 -8.25
N PRO A 30 -4.78 -7.88 -7.91
CA PRO A 30 -5.04 -8.48 -6.60
C PRO A 30 -4.08 -9.61 -6.23
N SER A 31 -3.62 -10.38 -7.24
CA SER A 31 -2.65 -11.44 -7.05
C SER A 31 -1.28 -10.88 -6.64
N ASP A 32 -0.82 -9.82 -7.31
CA ASP A 32 0.47 -9.20 -7.00
C ASP A 32 0.44 -8.44 -5.67
N VAL A 33 -0.68 -7.80 -5.33
CA VAL A 33 -0.91 -7.22 -3.99
C VAL A 33 -0.72 -8.30 -2.91
N GLY A 34 -1.32 -9.47 -3.10
CA GLY A 34 -1.17 -10.60 -2.16
C GLY A 34 0.28 -11.05 -2.01
N ARG A 35 1.02 -11.19 -3.13
CA ARG A 35 2.42 -11.61 -3.12
C ARG A 35 3.34 -10.57 -2.47
N VAL A 36 3.18 -9.30 -2.81
CA VAL A 36 3.95 -8.19 -2.21
C VAL A 36 3.66 -8.10 -0.72
N THR A 37 2.39 -8.16 -0.31
CA THR A 37 2.00 -8.13 1.11
C THR A 37 2.62 -9.29 1.89
N ALA A 38 2.57 -10.51 1.34
CA ALA A 38 3.19 -11.68 1.96
C ALA A 38 4.72 -11.56 2.06
N HIS A 39 5.37 -10.98 1.05
CA HIS A 39 6.81 -10.71 1.10
C HIS A 39 7.16 -9.67 2.17
N LEU A 40 6.43 -8.55 2.25
CA LEU A 40 6.64 -7.52 3.27
C LEU A 40 6.47 -8.08 4.69
N ALA A 41 5.54 -9.01 4.90
CA ALA A 41 5.35 -9.68 6.18
C ALA A 41 6.48 -10.68 6.53
N GLY A 42 7.15 -11.25 5.53
CA GLY A 42 8.18 -12.30 5.73
C GLY A 42 9.62 -11.83 5.55
N CYS A 43 9.87 -10.59 5.12
CA CYS A 43 11.20 -10.05 4.87
C CYS A 43 11.40 -8.75 5.65
N HIS A 44 12.22 -8.79 6.70
CA HIS A 44 12.47 -7.64 7.59
C HIS A 44 13.08 -6.43 6.86
N THR A 45 13.93 -6.65 5.85
CA THR A 45 14.52 -5.56 5.07
C THR A 45 13.45 -4.83 4.25
N CYS A 46 12.57 -5.57 3.59
CA CYS A 46 11.49 -4.99 2.80
C CYS A 46 10.39 -4.38 3.67
N GLU A 47 10.10 -4.97 4.83
CA GLU A 47 9.22 -4.40 5.86
C GLU A 47 9.70 -3.00 6.29
N GLN A 48 10.95 -2.91 6.76
CA GLN A 48 11.51 -1.62 7.19
C GLN A 48 11.59 -0.60 6.06
N PHE A 49 12.06 -1.02 4.89
CA PHE A 49 12.20 -0.11 3.74
C PHE A 49 10.83 0.39 3.25
N GLY A 50 9.89 -0.54 3.01
CA GLY A 50 8.53 -0.21 2.57
C GLY A 50 7.80 0.67 3.56
N GLY A 51 7.95 0.40 4.87
CA GLY A 51 7.39 1.26 5.93
C GLY A 51 7.91 2.70 5.87
N ARG A 52 9.22 2.90 5.68
CA ARG A 52 9.82 4.24 5.55
C ARG A 52 9.31 4.96 4.31
N VAL A 53 9.24 4.29 3.16
CA VAL A 53 8.72 4.87 1.91
C VAL A 53 7.25 5.26 2.08
N GLY A 54 6.42 4.37 2.63
CA GLY A 54 5.01 4.64 2.91
C GLY A 54 4.83 5.84 3.83
N GLN A 55 5.68 6.00 4.84
CA GLN A 55 5.64 7.14 5.77
C GLN A 55 6.00 8.47 5.10
N VAL A 56 6.96 8.48 4.17
CA VAL A 56 7.31 9.67 3.38
C VAL A 56 6.14 10.07 2.48
N ILE A 57 5.54 9.12 1.76
CA ILE A 57 4.39 9.40 0.89
C ILE A 57 3.19 9.88 1.71
N ALA A 58 2.90 9.27 2.86
CA ALA A 58 1.82 9.71 3.74
C ALA A 58 2.03 11.15 4.23
N SER A 59 3.26 11.51 4.59
CA SER A 59 3.63 12.87 4.99
C SER A 59 3.41 13.87 3.85
N LEU A 60 3.86 13.54 2.63
CA LEU A 60 3.64 14.38 1.44
C LEU A 60 2.15 14.57 1.15
N ARG A 61 1.37 13.48 1.14
CA ARG A 61 -0.09 13.54 0.95
C ARG A 61 -0.75 14.43 2.01
N ALA A 62 -0.35 14.33 3.28
CA ALA A 62 -0.88 15.18 4.35
C ALA A 62 -0.59 16.68 4.12
N THR A 63 0.59 17.04 3.61
CA THR A 63 0.92 18.43 3.27
C THR A 63 0.17 18.95 2.03
N MET A 64 -0.09 18.07 1.05
CA MET A 64 -0.81 18.41 -0.18
C MET A 64 -2.33 18.51 0.02
N SER A 65 -2.89 17.78 0.99
CA SER A 65 -4.32 17.82 1.34
C SER A 65 -4.82 19.18 1.84
N SER A 66 -3.94 20.16 2.01
CA SER A 66 -4.31 21.57 2.26
C SER A 66 -5.21 22.18 1.18
N ALA A 67 -5.26 21.59 -0.02
CA ALA A 67 -6.01 22.08 -1.17
C ALA A 67 -6.96 21.05 -1.80
N ALA A 68 -7.17 19.89 -1.17
CA ALA A 68 -8.09 18.88 -1.70
C ALA A 68 -9.52 19.26 -1.33
N ASP A 69 -10.38 19.40 -2.35
CA ASP A 69 -11.82 19.66 -2.21
C ASP A 69 -12.43 18.89 -1.05
N GLU A 70 -13.08 19.60 -0.12
CA GLU A 70 -13.77 18.99 1.01
C GLU A 70 -14.75 17.94 0.49
N VAL A 71 -14.57 16.68 0.92
CA VAL A 71 -15.52 15.62 0.62
C VAL A 71 -16.88 16.04 1.19
N PRO A 72 -17.93 16.21 0.37
CA PRO A 72 -19.23 16.64 0.88
C PRO A 72 -19.72 15.65 1.94
N ALA A 73 -20.20 16.16 3.08
CA ALA A 73 -20.66 15.30 4.19
C ALA A 73 -21.68 14.23 3.74
N ALA A 74 -22.59 14.61 2.83
CA ALA A 74 -23.56 13.70 2.23
C ALA A 74 -22.92 12.52 1.46
N ALA A 75 -21.75 12.71 0.83
CA ALA A 75 -21.02 11.61 0.19
C ALA A 75 -20.45 10.64 1.23
N ALA A 76 -19.85 11.16 2.31
CA ALA A 76 -19.33 10.35 3.39
C ALA A 76 -20.45 9.56 4.12
N ASP A 77 -21.61 10.19 4.35
CA ASP A 77 -22.76 9.54 5.00
C ASP A 77 -23.30 8.38 4.16
N ARG A 78 -23.45 8.57 2.84
CA ARG A 78 -23.87 7.51 1.92
C ARG A 78 -22.89 6.34 1.89
N LEU A 79 -21.57 6.63 1.90
CA LEU A 79 -20.55 5.59 1.95
C LEU A 79 -20.65 4.78 3.26
N ARG A 80 -20.73 5.45 4.42
CA ARG A 80 -20.88 4.76 5.72
C ARG A 80 -22.14 3.91 5.79
N ALA A 81 -23.27 4.42 5.30
CA ALA A 81 -24.52 3.67 5.26
C ALA A 81 -24.41 2.40 4.40
N ARG A 82 -23.76 2.47 3.23
CA ARG A 82 -23.53 1.32 2.35
C ARG A 82 -22.63 0.27 3.00
N LEU A 83 -21.49 0.69 3.57
CA LEU A 83 -20.56 -0.22 4.25
C LEU A 83 -21.21 -0.94 5.46
N ALA A 84 -22.14 -0.28 6.16
CA ALA A 84 -22.89 -0.91 7.25
C ALA A 84 -23.87 -2.00 6.75
N MET A 85 -24.38 -1.87 5.53
CA MET A 85 -25.26 -2.87 4.91
C MET A 85 -24.46 -4.08 4.39
N GLU A 86 -23.27 -3.88 3.84
CA GLU A 86 -22.42 -4.95 3.27
C GLU A 86 -21.70 -5.79 4.33
N ARG A 87 -21.50 -5.24 5.53
CA ARG A 87 -20.90 -5.95 6.68
C ARG A 87 -21.89 -6.77 7.50
N ARG A 88 -23.16 -6.86 7.07
CA ARG A 88 -24.25 -7.58 7.74
C ARG A 88 -24.60 -8.86 6.97
#